data_AF-A0A1Y3PEX6-F1
#
_entry.id   AF-A0A1Y3PEX6-F1
#
_cell.length_a   1.000
_cell.length_b   1.000
_cell.length_c   1.000
_cell.angle_alpha   90.00
_cell.angle_beta   90.00
_cell.angle_gamma   90.00
#
_symmetry.space_group_name_H-M   'P 1'
#
loop_
_entity.id
_entity.type
_entity.pdbx_description
1 polymer ?
#
loop_
_entity_poly.entity_id
_entity_poly.type
_entity_poly.pdbx_seq_one_letter_code
_entity_poly.pdbx_strand_id
1 'polypeptide(L)' 'MDLVDGAQRKKPLLTNREREVFELLVKDKTTKEIAQLLFISEKTVRNHISNVICFE' A
#
# COMPACT_ATOMS: atom_id res chain seq x y z
N MET A 1 24.74 -11.29 28.66
CA MET A 1 24.81 -11.94 27.34
C MET A 1 23.58 -12.83 27.26
N ASP A 2 22.83 -12.72 26.17
CA ASP A 2 21.61 -13.49 25.84
C ASP A 2 20.37 -13.13 26.67
N LEU A 3 19.16 -12.88 26.18
CA LEU A 3 18.46 -12.92 24.88
C LEU A 3 17.14 -12.16 25.12
N VAL A 4 16.61 -11.41 24.16
CA VAL A 4 15.31 -11.68 23.49
C VAL A 4 14.88 -10.51 22.60
N ASP A 5 14.81 -10.83 21.32
CA ASP A 5 14.31 -10.03 20.21
C ASP A 5 12.82 -9.71 20.42
N GLY A 6 12.53 -8.50 20.90
CA GLY A 6 11.19 -7.99 21.15
C GLY A 6 10.68 -7.10 20.02
N ALA A 7 11.08 -7.35 18.76
CA ALA A 7 10.49 -6.68 17.62
C ALA A 7 9.04 -7.15 17.50
N GLN A 8 8.13 -6.41 18.15
CA GLN A 8 6.69 -6.45 17.91
C GLN A 8 6.50 -6.47 16.40
N ARG A 9 6.25 -7.65 15.83
CA ARG A 9 6.07 -7.85 14.40
C ARG A 9 4.67 -7.33 14.09
N LYS A 10 4.54 -6.00 14.12
CA LYS A 10 3.33 -5.27 13.75
C LYS A 10 2.94 -5.80 12.39
N LYS A 11 1.78 -6.45 12.31
CA LYS A 11 1.22 -6.80 11.00
C LYS A 11 1.21 -5.51 10.19
N PRO A 12 1.76 -5.52 8.97
CA PRO A 12 1.79 -4.31 8.17
C PRO A 12 0.35 -3.85 7.98
N LEU A 13 0.10 -2.56 8.23
CA LEU A 13 -1.22 -1.93 8.12
C LEU A 13 -1.78 -2.04 6.69
N LEU A 14 -0.86 -2.13 5.73
CA LEU A 14 -1.16 -2.25 4.31
C LEU A 14 -0.57 -3.56 3.78
N THR A 15 -1.29 -4.22 2.89
CA THR A 15 -0.70 -5.26 2.05
C THR A 15 0.40 -4.67 1.17
N ASN A 16 1.28 -5.52 0.64
CA ASN A 16 2.35 -5.07 -0.25
C ASN A 16 1.81 -4.23 -1.42
N ARG A 17 0.64 -4.60 -1.96
CA ARG A 17 0.03 -3.90 -3.09
C ARG A 17 -0.55 -2.54 -2.72
N GLU A 18 -1.19 -2.46 -1.56
CA GLU A 18 -1.72 -1.22 -1.02
C GLU A 18 -0.59 -0.25 -0.67
N ARG A 19 0.54 -0.75 -0.18
CA ARG A 19 1.76 0.04 0.05
C ARG A 19 2.31 0.62 -1.25
N GLU A 20 2.45 -0.19 -2.29
CA GLU A 20 2.91 0.28 -3.60
C GLU A 20 2.01 1.39 -4.16
N VAL A 21 0.68 1.21 -4.08
CA VAL A 21 -0.29 2.23 -4.50
C VAL A 21 -0.14 3.50 -3.67
N PHE A 22 -0.02 3.38 -2.34
CA PHE A 22 0.16 4.51 -1.44
C PHE A 22 1.45 5.30 -1.71
N GLU A 23 2.58 4.61 -1.92
CA GLU A 23 3.86 5.24 -2.24
C GLU A 23 3.81 6.04 -3.55
N LEU A 24 3.06 5.55 -4.54
CA LEU A 24 2.88 6.27 -5.80
C LEU A 24 1.96 7.48 -5.64
N LEU A 25 0.91 7.39 -4.81
CA LEU A 25 0.05 8.53 -4.48
C LEU A 25 0.82 9.64 -3.78
N VAL A 26 1.69 9.30 -2.83
CA VAL A 26 2.56 10.27 -2.13
C VAL A 26 3.55 10.96 -3.09
N LYS A 27 3.86 10.33 -4.23
CA LYS A 27 4.68 10.90 -5.31
C LYS A 27 3.86 11.72 -6.31
N ASP A 28 2.64 12.15 -5.95
CA ASP A 28 1.72 12.91 -6.82
C ASP A 28 1.35 12.19 -8.12
N LYS A 29 1.41 10.84 -8.14
CA LYS A 29 0.99 10.07 -9.31
C LYS A 29 -0.52 9.98 -9.40
N THR A 30 -1.03 10.21 -10.61
CA THR A 30 -2.45 10.05 -10.91
C THR A 30 -2.85 8.57 -10.93
N THR A 31 -4.13 8.26 -10.71
CA THR A 31 -4.64 6.87 -10.80
C THR A 31 -4.36 6.21 -12.15
N LYS A 32 -4.28 7.01 -13.22
CA LYS A 32 -3.89 6.58 -14.57
C LYS A 32 -2.44 6.14 -14.64
N GLU A 33 -1.52 6.97 -14.13
CA GLU A 33 -0.10 6.63 -14.09
C GLU A 33 0.14 5.40 -13.21
N ILE A 34 -0.52 5.33 -12.05
CA ILE A 34 -0.41 4.18 -11.13
C ILE A 34 -0.92 2.91 -11.82
N ALA A 35 -2.04 2.98 -12.53
CA ALA A 35 -2.59 1.86 -13.29
C ALA A 35 -1.59 1.33 -14.33
N GLN A 36 -0.92 2.24 -15.05
CA GLN A 36 0.11 1.89 -16.03
C GLN A 36 1.36 1.29 -15.37
N LEU A 37 1.88 1.90 -14.30
CA LEU A 37 3.07 1.43 -13.58
C LEU A 37 2.86 0.05 -12.94
N LEU A 38 1.66 -0.20 -12.46
CA LEU A 38 1.28 -1.43 -11.76
C LEU A 38 0.65 -2.48 -12.69
N PHE A 39 0.52 -2.20 -14.00
CA PHE A 39 -0.11 -3.07 -14.99
C PHE A 39 -1.52 -3.56 -14.58
N ILE A 40 -2.31 -2.68 -13.98
CA ILE A 40 -3.68 -2.95 -13.52
C ILE A 40 -4.64 -1.89 -14.05
N SER A 41 -5.95 -2.14 -13.97
CA SER A 41 -6.93 -1.14 -14.37
C SER A 41 -7.04 -0.01 -13.34
N GLU A 42 -7.40 1.20 -13.78
CA GLU A 42 -7.71 2.33 -12.87
C GLU A 42 -8.78 1.97 -11.84
N LYS A 43 -9.74 1.11 -12.20
CA LYS A 43 -10.74 0.55 -11.29
C LYS A 43 -10.09 -0.21 -10.14
N THR A 44 -9.08 -1.03 -10.42
CA THR A 44 -8.34 -1.82 -9.43
C THR A 44 -7.49 -0.91 -8.55
N VAL A 45 -6.88 0.14 -9.12
CA VAL A 45 -6.18 1.18 -8.34
C VAL A 45 -7.14 1.83 -7.35
N ARG A 46 -8.32 2.29 -7.79
CA ARG A 46 -9.33 2.86 -6.90
C ARG A 46 -9.76 1.89 -5.80
N ASN A 47 -9.89 0.60 -6.11
CA ASN A 47 -10.21 -0.42 -5.12
C ASN A 47 -9.10 -0.57 -4.06
N HIS A 48 -7.83 -0.57 -4.47
CA HIS A 48 -6.71 -0.55 -3.52
C HIS A 48 -6.72 0.71 -2.66
N ILE A 49 -7.02 1.88 -3.24
CA ILE A 49 -7.14 3.15 -2.50
C ILE A 49 -8.27 3.10 -1.49
N SER A 50 -9.45 2.60 -1.88
CA SER A 50 -10.59 2.41 -0.99
C SER A 50 -10.23 1.49 0.17
N ASN A 51 -9.51 0.40 -0.06
CA ASN A 51 -9.06 -0.48 1.01
C ASN A 51 -7.97 0.13 1.90
N VAL A 52 -7.11 1.00 1.36
CA VAL A 52 -6.11 1.77 2.14
C VAL A 52 -6.78 2.79 3.05
N ILE A 53 -7.86 3.44 2.59
CA ILE A 53 -8.54 4.55 3.29
C ILE A 53 -9.64 4.04 4.24
N CYS A 54 -10.26 2.90 3.95
CA CYS A 54 -11.29 2.27 4.79
C CYS A 54 -10.68 1.53 6.00
N PHE A 55 -9.84 2.25 6.76
CA PHE A 55 -9.50 1.93 8.14
C PHE A 55 -10.30 2.93 9.01
N GLU A 56 -11.55 2.58 9.28
CA GLU A 56 -12.37 3.21 10.33
C GLU A 56 -12.37 2.31 11.58
#